data_AF-A0A3A2ZT27-F1
#
_entry.id   AF-A0A3A2ZT27-F1
#
_cell.length_a   1.000
_cell.length_b   1.000
_cell.length_c   1.000
_cell.angle_alpha   90.00
_cell.angle_beta   90.00
_cell.angle_gamma   90.00
#
_symmetry.space_group_name_H-M   'P 1'
#
loop_
_entity.id
_entity.type
_entity.pdbx_description
1 polymer ?
#
loop_
_entity_poly.entity_id
_entity_poly.type
_entity_poly.pdbx_seq_one_letter_code
_entity_poly.pdbx_strand_id
1 'polypeptide(L)' 'MDSPAIPVPLDPQEQPILDRLLHIRDALLLLKQDKSSYIKSRDVLPHYENVIAEVDKVNAVRKDQDRHLIHNRR' A
#
# COMPACT_ATOMS: atom_id res chain seq x y z
N MET A 1 -15.04 -6.87 -23.41
CA MET A 1 -15.42 -7.93 -22.45
C MET A 1 -14.87 -7.51 -21.11
N ASP A 2 -15.68 -6.87 -20.29
CA ASP A 2 -15.33 -6.58 -18.89
C ASP A 2 -15.55 -7.85 -18.08
N SER A 3 -14.49 -8.65 -17.96
CA SER A 3 -14.49 -9.79 -17.05
C SER A 3 -14.62 -9.22 -15.64
N PRO A 4 -15.60 -9.66 -14.82
CA PRO A 4 -15.67 -9.21 -13.44
C PRO A 4 -14.42 -9.75 -12.78
N ALA A 5 -13.45 -8.88 -12.49
CA ALA A 5 -12.33 -9.22 -11.67
C ALA A 5 -12.92 -9.61 -10.31
N ILE A 6 -13.10 -10.91 -10.09
CA ILE A 6 -13.43 -11.45 -8.78
C ILE A 6 -12.32 -10.92 -7.89
N PRO A 7 -12.61 -10.02 -6.92
CA PRO A 7 -11.58 -9.53 -6.05
C PRO A 7 -11.00 -10.75 -5.38
N VAL A 8 -9.73 -11.05 -5.67
CA VAL A 8 -9.01 -12.09 -4.93
C VAL A 8 -9.17 -11.69 -3.46
N PRO A 9 -9.62 -12.61 -2.57
CA PRO A 9 -9.74 -12.30 -1.16
C PRO A 9 -8.41 -11.72 -0.70
N LEU A 10 -8.44 -10.48 -0.23
CA LEU A 10 -7.25 -9.82 0.27
C LEU A 10 -6.72 -10.67 1.42
N ASP A 11 -5.43 -11.03 1.39
CA ASP A 11 -4.85 -11.78 2.50
C ASP A 11 -5.05 -10.96 3.79
N PRO A 12 -5.54 -11.55 4.89
CA PRO A 12 -5.71 -10.85 6.16
C PRO A 12 -4.44 -10.13 6.63
N GLN A 13 -3.25 -10.59 6.24
CA GLN A 13 -1.96 -9.96 6.51
C GLN A 13 -1.72 -8.70 5.67
N GLU A 14 -2.29 -8.61 4.46
CA GLU A 14 -2.21 -7.42 3.61
C GLU A 14 -3.19 -6.32 4.04
N GLN A 15 -4.31 -6.66 4.68
CA GLN A 15 -5.33 -5.69 5.12
C GLN A 15 -4.77 -4.53 5.96
N PRO A 16 -4.01 -4.75 7.06
CA PRO A 16 -3.47 -3.64 7.85
C PRO A 16 -2.46 -2.77 7.07
N ILE A 17 -1.76 -3.34 6.08
CA ILE A 17 -0.83 -2.60 5.22
C ILE A 17 -1.62 -1.69 4.26
N LEU A 18 -2.70 -2.23 3.67
CA LEU A 18 -3.61 -1.46 2.82
C LEU A 18 -4.24 -0.30 3.59
N ASP A 19 -4.74 -0.55 4.80
CA ASP A 19 -5.34 0.49 5.65
C ASP A 19 -4.35 1.63 5.91
N ARG A 20 -3.07 1.29 6.13
CA ARG A 20 -2.00 2.30 6.31
C ARG A 20 -1.74 3.11 5.05
N LEU A 21 -1.68 2.46 3.89
CA LEU A 21 -1.50 3.12 2.59
C LEU A 21 -2.67 4.06 2.26
N LEU A 22 -3.90 3.64 2.55
CA LEU A 22 -5.09 4.48 2.38
C LEU A 22 -5.02 5.71 3.28
N HIS A 23 -4.63 5.54 4.55
CA HIS A 23 -4.45 6.66 5.46
C HIS A 23 -3.38 7.66 4.98
N ILE A 24 -2.24 7.18 4.48
CA ILE A 24 -1.18 8.04 3.92
C ILE A 24 -1.69 8.80 2.69
N ARG A 25 -2.42 8.12 1.79
CA ARG A 25 -3.03 8.75 0.61
C ARG A 25 -3.98 9.87 1.03
N ASP A 26 -4.83 9.64 2.03
CA ASP A 26 -5.80 10.63 2.48
C ASP A 26 -5.10 11.85 3.11
N ALA A 27 -4.01 11.64 3.85
CA ALA A 27 -3.17 12.74 4.36
C ALA A 27 -2.52 13.56 3.23
N LEU A 28 -1.99 12.89 2.20
CA LEU A 28 -1.43 13.56 1.02
C LEU A 28 -2.49 14.32 0.22
N LEU A 29 -3.71 13.80 0.13
CA LEU A 29 -4.84 14.49 -0.50
C LEU A 29 -5.21 15.76 0.27
N LEU A 30 -5.19 15.71 1.60
CA LEU A 30 -5.44 16.89 2.43
C LEU A 30 -4.37 17.97 2.19
N LEU A 31 -3.09 17.58 2.16
CA LEU A 31 -1.99 18.50 1.82
C LEU A 31 -2.16 19.13 0.43
N LYS A 32 -2.67 18.37 -0.54
CA LYS A 32 -2.94 18.85 -1.90
C LYS A 32 -4.15 19.80 -1.98
N GLN A 33 -5.13 19.65 -1.10
CA GLN A 33 -6.31 20.51 -1.08
C GLN A 33 -6.01 21.93 -0.58
N ASP A 34 -4.95 22.11 0.22
CA ASP A 34 -4.46 23.43 0.59
C ASP A 34 -3.79 24.12 -0.62
N LYS A 35 -4.61 24.79 -1.42
CA LYS A 35 -4.16 25.58 -2.59
C LYS A 35 -3.61 26.95 -2.21
N SER A 36 -3.58 27.30 -0.92
CA SER A 36 -3.16 28.64 -0.49
C SER A 36 -1.64 28.84 -0.55
N SER A 37 -0.87 27.75 -0.58
CA SER A 37 0.59 27.78 -0.63
C SER A 37 1.17 26.62 -1.44
N TYR A 38 2.44 26.76 -1.82
CA TYR A 38 3.21 25.66 -2.40
C TYR A 38 3.48 24.60 -1.33
N ILE A 39 3.26 23.32 -1.67
CA ILE A 39 3.51 22.19 -0.75
C ILE A 39 5.01 22.08 -0.48
N LYS A 40 5.40 22.12 0.80
CA LYS A 40 6.81 22.02 1.19
C LYS A 40 7.24 20.56 1.23
N SER A 41 8.46 20.28 0.76
CA SER A 41 9.03 18.92 0.78
C SER A 41 9.02 18.30 2.17
N ARG A 42 9.26 19.10 3.22
CA ARG A 42 9.22 18.64 4.62
C ARG A 42 7.89 18.00 5.00
N ASP A 43 6.79 18.45 4.42
CA ASP A 43 5.45 17.96 4.74
C ASP A 43 5.09 16.70 3.94
N VAL A 44 5.83 16.40 2.85
CA VAL A 44 5.59 15.24 1.96
C VAL A 44 6.58 14.10 2.20
N LEU A 45 7.84 14.42 2.51
CA LEU A 45 8.92 13.44 2.67
C LEU A 45 8.58 12.33 3.68
N PRO A 46 8.00 12.62 4.87
CA PRO A 46 7.61 11.56 5.80
C PRO A 46 6.57 10.59 5.22
N HIS A 47 5.63 11.10 4.42
CA HIS A 47 4.64 10.24 3.76
C HIS A 47 5.28 9.35 2.70
N TYR A 48 6.22 9.90 1.92
CA TYR A 48 6.97 9.12 0.93
C TYR A 48 7.74 7.95 1.56
N GLU A 49 8.50 8.23 2.62
CA GLU A 49 9.25 7.19 3.35
C GLU A 49 8.31 6.11 3.92
N ASN A 50 7.17 6.53 4.48
CA ASN A 50 6.15 5.61 4.98
C ASN A 50 5.56 4.73 3.86
N VAL A 51 5.28 5.28 2.68
CA VAL A 51 4.80 4.47 1.54
C VAL A 51 5.82 3.40 1.15
N ILE A 52 7.11 3.76 1.06
CA ILE A 52 8.16 2.78 0.75
C ILE A 52 8.13 1.64 1.77
N ALA A 53 8.11 1.97 3.06
CA ALA A 53 8.11 0.98 4.12
C ALA A 53 6.89 0.04 4.06
N GLU A 54 5.69 0.55 3.79
CA GLU A 54 4.50 -0.30 3.66
C GLU A 54 4.53 -1.16 2.37
N VAL A 55 5.07 -0.64 1.27
CA VAL A 55 5.28 -1.42 0.03
C VAL A 55 6.28 -2.55 0.26
N ASP A 56 7.36 -2.31 0.99
CA ASP A 56 8.33 -3.35 1.34
C ASP A 56 7.69 -4.47 2.17
N LYS A 57 6.80 -4.13 3.12
CA LYS A 57 6.04 -5.12 3.88
C LYS A 57 5.11 -5.95 3.00
N VAL A 58 4.35 -5.33 2.09
CA VAL A 58 3.44 -6.09 1.21
C VAL A 58 4.23 -7.03 0.30
N ASN A 59 5.39 -6.57 -0.19
CA ASN A 59 6.29 -7.41 -0.99
C ASN A 59 6.85 -8.58 -0.19
N ALA A 60 7.14 -8.39 1.10
CA ALA A 60 7.60 -9.48 1.98
C ALA A 60 6.50 -10.53 2.19
N VAL A 61 5.28 -10.11 2.52
CA VAL A 61 4.11 -11.00 2.70
C VAL A 61 3.87 -11.83 1.43
N ARG A 62 3.86 -11.19 0.27
CA ARG A 62 3.65 -11.88 -1.02
C ARG A 62 4.77 -12.87 -1.35
N LYS A 63 6.03 -12.52 -1.06
CA LYS A 63 7.17 -13.43 -1.23
C LYS A 63 7.07 -14.67 -0.33
N ASP A 64 6.58 -14.51 0.90
CA ASP A 64 6.37 -15.63 1.81
C ASP A 64 5.25 -16.56 1.33
N GLN A 65 4.13 -16.01 0.87
CA GLN A 65 3.04 -16.79 0.27
C GLN A 65 3.52 -17.57 -0.96
N ASP A 66 4.24 -16.92 -1.88
CA ASP A 66 4.80 -17.56 -3.07
C ASP A 66 5.74 -18.71 -2.69
N ARG A 67 6.60 -18.51 -1.68
CA ARG A 67 7.42 -19.59 -1.12
C ARG A 67 6.55 -20.73 -0.59
N HIS A 68 5.56 -20.46 0.25
CA HIS A 68 4.68 -21.49 0.81
C HIS A 68 3.95 -22.29 -0.29
N LEU A 69 3.47 -21.64 -1.34
CA LEU A 69 2.81 -22.29 -2.48
C LEU A 69 3.74 -23.23 -3.24
N ILE A 70 5.03 -22.90 -3.38
CA ILE A 70 6.03 -23.77 -4.03
C ILE A 70 6.29 -25.04 -3.20
N HIS A 71 6.33 -24.92 -1.87
CA HIS A 71 6.65 -26.04 -0.99
C HIS A 71 5.47 -27.02 -0.85
N ASN A 72 4.22 -26.53 -0.91
CA ASN A 72 3.01 -27.35 -0.84
C ASN A 72 2.69 -28.14 -2.13
N ARG A 73 3.48 -27.99 -3.19
CA ARG A 73 3.32 -28.71 -4.47
C ARG A 73 4.25 -29.93 -4.63
N ARG A 74 5.00 -30.30 -3.59
CA ARG A 74 5.93 -31.45 -3.59
C ARG A 74 5.44 -32.57 -2.70
#